data_AF-A0A1G2L203-F1
#
_entry.id   AF-A0A1G2L203-F1
#
_cell.length_a   1.000
_cell.length_b   1.000
_cell.length_c   1.000
_cell.angle_alpha   90.00
_cell.angle_beta   90.00
_cell.angle_gamma   90.00
#
_symmetry.space_group_name_H-M   'P 1'
#
loop_
_entity.id
_entity.type
_entity.pdbx_description
1 polymer ?
#
loop_
_entity_poly.entity_id
_entity_poly.type
_entity_poly.pdbx_seq_one_letter_code
_entity_poly.pdbx_strand_id
1 'polypeptide(L)'
;MVRKDYEKLFTHHEPPEPPAGLFERIILAIKREQELRNTKRFAFGFLALLLASLATAPFSWALVAGQIQDSGMLQFIEVALSDFDAFFASWQYFGLAIAESLPVMGITIFTVNMILVVFTLRLFLYKKGLLVGYLLHDV
;
A
#
# COMPACT_ATOMS: atom_id res chain seq x y z
N MET A 1 -24.09 -65.53 -3.38
CA MET A 1 -25.31 -64.77 -3.01
C MET A 1 -24.93 -63.84 -1.87
N VAL A 2 -24.55 -62.59 -2.18
CA VAL A 2 -24.10 -61.58 -1.19
C VAL A 2 -24.86 -60.29 -1.47
N ARG A 3 -26.05 -60.16 -0.88
CA ARG A 3 -26.90 -58.96 -0.96
C ARG A 3 -27.75 -58.88 0.30
N LYS A 4 -27.17 -58.54 1.45
CA LYS A 4 -27.95 -58.26 2.69
C LYS A 4 -27.39 -57.15 3.59
N ASP A 5 -26.16 -56.69 3.37
CA ASP A 5 -25.57 -55.71 4.30
C ASP A 5 -25.81 -54.23 3.94
N TYR A 6 -26.26 -53.91 2.72
CA TYR A 6 -26.57 -52.52 2.34
C TYR A 6 -27.97 -52.06 2.75
N GLU A 7 -28.92 -52.97 3.00
CA GLU A 7 -30.30 -52.61 3.37
C GLU A 7 -30.39 -52.04 4.80
N LYS A 8 -29.45 -52.40 5.68
CA LYS A 8 -29.33 -51.84 7.04
C LYS A 8 -28.84 -50.39 7.07
N LEU A 9 -28.29 -49.87 5.98
CA LEU A 9 -27.86 -48.46 5.90
C LEU A 9 -29.02 -47.51 5.62
N PHE A 10 -30.18 -48.03 5.18
CA PHE A 10 -31.35 -47.24 4.77
C PHE A 10 -32.55 -47.41 5.69
N THR A 11 -32.48 -48.27 6.71
CA THR A 11 -33.45 -48.33 7.80
C THR A 11 -33.21 -47.19 8.78
N HIS A 12 -33.58 -45.98 8.35
CA HIS A 12 -33.97 -44.81 9.14
C HIS A 12 -33.48 -44.79 10.60
N HIS A 13 -32.27 -44.29 10.78
CA HIS A 13 -31.97 -43.51 11.98
C HIS A 13 -32.28 -42.05 11.63
N GLU A 14 -33.19 -41.43 12.37
CA GLU A 14 -33.25 -39.97 12.40
C GLU A 14 -31.82 -39.48 12.64
N PRO A 15 -31.32 -38.53 11.83
CA PRO A 15 -29.98 -38.02 12.02
C PRO A 15 -29.89 -37.54 13.48
N PRO A 16 -28.90 -38.01 14.25
CA PRO A 16 -28.76 -37.59 15.63
C PRO A 16 -28.72 -36.06 15.65
N GLU A 17 -29.54 -35.45 16.52
CA GLU A 17 -29.63 -33.99 16.60
C GLU A 17 -28.21 -33.42 16.75
N PRO A 18 -27.82 -32.48 15.89
CA PRO A 18 -26.49 -31.92 15.93
C PRO A 18 -26.25 -31.30 17.31
N PRO A 19 -25.02 -31.37 17.84
CA PRO A 19 -24.67 -30.74 19.11
C PRO A 19 -25.12 -29.27 19.11
N ALA A 20 -25.75 -28.83 20.19
CA ALA A 20 -26.15 -27.43 20.35
C ALA A 20 -24.92 -26.52 20.11
N GLY A 21 -25.05 -25.54 19.21
CA GLY A 21 -23.94 -24.64 18.87
C GLY A 21 -23.05 -25.09 17.70
N LEU A 22 -23.27 -26.26 17.09
CA LEU A 22 -22.46 -26.75 15.97
C LEU A 22 -22.55 -25.81 14.76
N PHE A 23 -23.77 -25.35 14.46
CA PHE A 23 -24.02 -24.41 13.36
C PHE A 23 -23.27 -23.09 13.58
N GLU A 24 -23.37 -22.53 14.79
CA GLU A 24 -22.66 -21.30 15.18
C GLU A 24 -21.15 -21.47 15.05
N ARG A 25 -20.59 -22.60 15.52
CA ARG A 25 -19.15 -22.89 15.38
C ARG A 25 -18.71 -22.96 13.92
N ILE A 26 -19.48 -23.63 13.07
CA ILE A 26 -19.16 -23.74 11.64
C ILE A 26 -19.21 -22.36 10.97
N ILE A 27 -20.26 -21.57 11.22
CA ILE A 27 -20.38 -20.20 10.71
C ILE A 27 -19.19 -19.34 11.15
N LEU A 28 -18.78 -19.43 12.43
CA LEU A 28 -17.66 -18.68 12.98
C LEU A 28 -16.33 -19.09 12.35
N ALA A 29 -16.10 -20.39 12.17
CA ALA A 29 -14.91 -20.93 11.52
C ALA A 29 -14.82 -20.47 10.05
N ILE A 30 -15.93 -20.53 9.30
CA ILE A 30 -15.99 -20.06 7.90
C ILE A 30 -15.66 -18.56 7.83
N LYS A 31 -16.27 -17.75 8.71
CA LYS A 31 -16.00 -16.31 8.75
C LYS A 31 -14.52 -16.01 9.04
N ARG A 32 -13.93 -16.75 9.97
CA ARG A 32 -12.50 -16.62 10.34
C ARG A 32 -11.58 -16.93 9.16
N GLU A 33 -11.81 -18.05 8.48
CA GLU A 33 -11.05 -18.47 7.30
C GLU A 33 -11.15 -17.44 6.16
N GLN A 34 -12.35 -16.89 5.96
CA GLN A 34 -12.62 -15.90 4.91
C GLN A 34 -11.94 -14.55 5.20
N GLU A 35 -11.92 -14.10 6.46
CA GLU A 35 -11.16 -12.92 6.90
C GLU A 35 -9.65 -13.13 6.75
N LEU A 36 -9.16 -14.33 7.03
CA LEU A 36 -7.76 -14.72 6.86
C LEU A 36 -7.35 -14.67 5.38
N ARG A 37 -8.16 -15.26 4.50
CA ARG A 37 -7.90 -15.28 3.05
C ARG A 37 -7.92 -13.87 2.46
N ASN A 38 -8.89 -13.05 2.86
CA ASN A 38 -8.94 -11.64 2.45
C ASN A 38 -7.71 -10.88 2.97
N THR A 39 -7.32 -11.09 4.22
CA THR A 39 -6.15 -10.43 4.81
C THR A 39 -4.86 -10.81 4.11
N LYS A 40 -4.64 -12.09 3.79
CA LYS A 40 -3.49 -12.55 3.00
C LYS A 40 -3.47 -11.94 1.60
N ARG A 41 -4.61 -11.90 0.91
CA ARG A 41 -4.71 -11.32 -0.44
C ARG A 41 -4.41 -9.81 -0.44
N PHE A 42 -4.93 -9.07 0.53
CA PHE A 42 -4.58 -7.67 0.71
C PHE A 42 -3.10 -7.51 1.05
N ALA A 43 -2.56 -8.28 1.98
CA ALA A 43 -1.15 -8.20 2.37
C ALA A 43 -0.21 -8.42 1.18
N PHE A 44 -0.51 -9.37 0.30
CA PHE A 44 0.27 -9.61 -0.90
C PHE A 44 0.20 -8.44 -1.89
N GLY A 45 -1.01 -7.90 -2.14
CA GLY A 45 -1.17 -6.71 -2.98
C GLY A 45 -0.43 -5.48 -2.43
N PHE A 46 -0.45 -5.28 -1.11
CA PHE A 46 0.30 -4.21 -0.46
C PHE A 46 1.82 -4.42 -0.52
N LEU A 47 2.29 -5.65 -0.38
CA LEU A 47 3.71 -5.97 -0.52
C LEU A 47 4.19 -5.68 -1.95
N ALA A 48 3.40 -6.06 -2.96
CA ALA A 48 3.69 -5.77 -4.36
C ALA A 48 3.71 -4.25 -4.63
N LEU A 49 2.74 -3.51 -4.09
CA LEU A 49 2.70 -2.04 -4.18
C LEU A 49 3.90 -1.39 -3.49
N LEU A 50 4.29 -1.87 -2.31
CA LEU A 50 5.44 -1.35 -1.57
C LEU A 50 6.73 -1.57 -2.37
N LEU A 51 6.95 -2.76 -2.91
CA LEU A 51 8.10 -3.07 -3.76
C LEU A 51 8.12 -2.21 -5.03
N ALA A 52 6.97 -2.05 -5.70
CA ALA A 52 6.85 -1.19 -6.86
C ALA A 52 7.15 0.28 -6.53
N SER A 53 6.67 0.77 -5.39
CA SER A 53 6.94 2.13 -4.92
C SER A 53 8.42 2.33 -4.59
N LEU A 54 9.05 1.34 -3.94
CA LEU A 54 10.48 1.40 -3.62
C LEU A 54 11.35 1.36 -4.89
N ALA A 55 10.96 0.57 -5.89
CA ALA A 55 11.67 0.49 -7.16
C ALA A 55 11.54 1.78 -7.99
N THR A 56 10.40 2.48 -7.87
CA THR A 56 10.14 3.74 -8.60
C THR A 56 10.66 4.98 -7.88
N ALA A 57 10.96 4.90 -6.58
CA ALA A 57 11.54 5.99 -5.80
C ALA A 57 12.85 6.56 -6.39
N PRO A 58 13.91 5.77 -6.68
CA PRO A 58 15.14 6.30 -7.27
C PRO A 58 14.92 6.89 -8.67
N PHE A 59 13.99 6.34 -9.43
CA PHE A 59 13.61 6.87 -10.74
C PHE A 59 12.92 8.23 -10.62
N SER A 60 11.97 8.37 -9.69
CA SER A 60 11.30 9.66 -9.45
C SER A 60 12.28 10.73 -8.98
N TRP A 61 13.25 10.37 -8.14
CA TRP A 61 14.32 11.27 -7.71
C TRP A 61 15.21 11.70 -8.88
N ALA A 62 15.66 10.75 -9.70
CA ALA A 62 16.49 11.04 -10.86
C ALA A 62 15.77 11.97 -11.86
N LEU A 63 14.46 11.79 -12.06
CA LEU A 63 13.66 12.68 -12.89
C LEU A 63 13.61 14.11 -12.33
N VAL A 64 13.35 14.28 -11.05
CA VAL A 64 13.31 15.62 -10.43
C VAL A 64 14.70 16.26 -10.48
N ALA A 65 15.74 15.51 -10.15
CA ALA A 65 17.12 16.00 -10.18
C ALA A 65 17.54 16.44 -11.58
N GLY A 66 17.22 15.66 -12.62
CA GLY A 66 17.48 16.02 -14.02
C GLY A 66 16.72 17.29 -14.42
N GLN A 67 15.43 17.38 -14.11
CA GLN A 67 14.64 18.57 -14.44
C GLN A 67 15.11 19.83 -13.69
N ILE A 68 15.59 19.70 -12.45
CA ILE A 68 16.20 20.82 -11.72
C ILE A 68 17.47 21.30 -12.44
N GLN A 69 18.33 20.38 -12.89
CA GLN A 69 19.55 20.73 -13.62
C GLN A 69 19.25 21.39 -14.97
N ASP A 70 18.27 20.88 -15.72
CA ASP A 70 17.93 21.38 -17.05
C ASP A 70 17.14 22.71 -17.00
N SER A 71 16.44 22.99 -15.90
CA SER A 71 15.58 24.17 -15.78
C SER A 71 16.31 25.50 -15.58
N GLY A 72 17.57 25.48 -15.17
CA GLY A 72 18.31 26.69 -14.78
C GLY A 72 17.82 27.35 -13.48
N MET A 73 16.82 26.78 -12.79
CA MET A 73 16.27 27.32 -11.53
C MET A 73 17.36 27.59 -10.48
N LEU A 74 18.33 26.68 -10.35
CA LEU A 74 19.44 26.84 -9.41
C LEU A 74 20.32 28.06 -9.72
N GLN A 75 20.49 28.40 -11.00
CA GLN A 75 21.27 29.56 -11.43
C GLN A 75 20.57 30.86 -11.01
N PHE A 76 19.24 30.94 -11.15
CA PHE A 76 18.47 32.08 -10.68
C PHE A 76 18.52 32.24 -9.15
N ILE A 77 18.46 31.12 -8.42
CA ILE A 77 18.59 31.12 -6.96
C ILE A 77 20.01 31.56 -6.55
N GLU A 78 21.04 31.05 -7.21
CA GLU A 78 22.44 31.40 -6.94
C GLU A 78 22.72 32.89 -7.19
N VAL A 79 22.22 33.44 -8.30
CA VAL A 79 22.33 34.87 -8.58
C VAL A 79 21.56 35.70 -7.55
N ALA A 80 20.34 35.29 -7.18
CA ALA A 80 19.54 36.00 -6.18
C ALA A 80 20.20 36.03 -4.79
N LEU A 81 20.97 35.01 -4.45
CA LEU A 81 21.70 34.90 -3.18
C LEU A 81 23.09 35.54 -3.20
N SER A 82 23.70 35.67 -4.38
CA SER A 82 25.04 36.26 -4.51
C SER A 82 24.99 37.78 -4.66
N ASP A 83 23.95 38.32 -5.30
CA ASP A 83 23.75 39.76 -5.46
C ASP A 83 22.35 40.16 -4.97
N PHE A 84 22.26 40.42 -3.66
CA PHE A 84 21.01 40.83 -3.02
C PHE A 84 20.53 42.20 -3.50
N ASP A 85 21.43 43.12 -3.87
CA ASP A 85 21.04 44.45 -4.38
C ASP A 85 20.37 44.32 -5.74
N ALA A 86 20.94 43.51 -6.66
CA ALA A 86 20.32 43.18 -7.93
C ALA A 86 19.01 42.40 -7.75
N PHE A 87 18.94 41.50 -6.78
CA PHE A 87 17.72 40.78 -6.44
C PHE A 87 16.62 41.73 -5.98
N PHE A 88 16.86 42.60 -5.01
CA PHE A 88 15.83 43.53 -4.52
C PHE A 88 15.39 44.52 -5.59
N ALA A 89 16.30 44.96 -6.47
CA ALA A 89 15.98 45.82 -7.59
C ALA A 89 15.04 45.14 -8.62
N SER A 90 15.12 43.81 -8.76
CA SER A 90 14.40 43.05 -9.80
C SER A 90 13.63 41.83 -9.25
N TRP A 91 13.19 41.88 -7.99
CA TRP A 91 12.68 40.70 -7.27
C TRP A 91 11.47 40.05 -7.95
N GLN A 92 10.66 40.85 -8.64
CA GLN A 92 9.53 40.37 -9.42
C GLN A 92 9.96 39.51 -10.61
N TYR A 93 10.99 39.95 -11.34
CA TYR A 93 11.53 39.22 -12.49
C TYR A 93 12.24 37.93 -12.04
N PHE A 94 13.00 37.98 -10.95
CA PHE A 94 13.59 36.79 -10.34
C PHE A 94 12.53 35.80 -9.87
N GLY A 95 11.49 36.29 -9.17
CA GLY A 95 10.39 35.44 -8.71
C GLY A 95 9.65 34.78 -9.88
N LEU A 96 9.38 35.52 -10.96
CA LEU A 96 8.75 34.98 -12.16
C LEU A 96 9.64 33.95 -12.86
N ALA A 97 10.93 34.23 -13.05
CA ALA A 97 11.87 33.30 -13.70
C ALA A 97 12.04 32.01 -12.89
N ILE A 98 12.09 32.10 -11.55
CA ILE A 98 12.12 30.93 -10.67
C ILE A 98 10.80 30.16 -10.80
N ALA A 99 9.66 30.84 -10.83
CA ALA A 99 8.36 30.19 -10.99
C ALA A 99 8.21 29.46 -12.33
N GLU A 100 8.70 30.04 -13.43
CA GLU A 100 8.66 29.47 -14.77
C GLU A 100 9.64 28.31 -14.95
N SER A 101 10.77 28.33 -14.24
CA SER A 101 11.77 27.25 -14.25
C SER A 101 11.44 26.11 -13.29
N LEU A 102 10.36 26.19 -12.50
CA LEU A 102 10.02 25.10 -11.58
C LEU A 102 9.69 23.80 -12.34
N PRO A 103 10.31 22.67 -11.97
CA PRO A 103 10.02 21.36 -12.56
C PRO A 103 8.74 20.77 -11.96
N VAL A 104 7.60 21.41 -12.23
CA VAL A 104 6.28 21.09 -11.64
C VAL A 104 5.92 19.62 -11.86
N MET A 105 6.21 19.08 -13.04
CA MET A 105 5.92 17.69 -13.38
C MET A 105 6.72 16.71 -12.51
N GLY A 106 8.03 16.90 -12.38
CA GLY A 106 8.88 16.08 -11.54
C GLY A 106 8.46 16.13 -10.08
N ILE A 107 8.21 17.33 -9.55
CA ILE A 107 7.73 17.53 -8.18
C ILE A 107 6.40 16.80 -7.95
N THR A 108 5.47 16.88 -8.90
CA THR A 108 4.15 16.22 -8.80
C THR A 108 4.31 14.69 -8.75
N ILE A 109 5.08 14.12 -9.68
CA ILE A 109 5.32 12.67 -9.74
C ILE A 109 5.99 12.18 -8.45
N PHE A 110 7.01 12.90 -7.98
CA PHE A 110 7.71 12.58 -6.74
C PHE A 110 6.77 12.65 -5.52
N THR A 111 5.94 13.69 -5.44
CA THR A 111 4.98 13.87 -4.34
C THR A 111 3.95 12.74 -4.31
N VAL A 112 3.38 12.38 -5.47
CA VAL A 112 2.44 11.26 -5.57
C VAL A 112 3.12 9.95 -5.16
N ASN A 113 4.35 9.71 -5.60
CA ASN A 113 5.10 8.52 -5.21
C ASN A 113 5.32 8.48 -3.68
N MET A 114 5.74 9.59 -3.09
CA MET A 114 5.97 9.70 -1.64
C MET A 114 4.69 9.42 -0.84
N ILE A 115 3.54 9.99 -1.26
CA ILE A 115 2.24 9.71 -0.66
C ILE A 115 1.91 8.21 -0.76
N LEU A 116 2.17 7.59 -1.92
CA LEU A 116 1.92 6.18 -2.14
C LEU A 116 2.80 5.30 -1.24
N VAL A 117 4.08 5.62 -1.10
CA VAL A 117 5.01 4.95 -0.16
C VAL A 117 4.47 5.06 1.27
N VAL A 118 4.16 6.26 1.74
CA VAL A 118 3.71 6.48 3.13
C VAL A 118 2.37 5.77 3.39
N PHE A 119 1.44 5.86 2.44
CA PHE A 119 0.13 5.20 2.55
C PHE A 119 0.26 3.68 2.60
N THR A 120 1.04 3.10 1.69
CA THR A 120 1.27 1.64 1.65
C THR A 120 2.01 1.17 2.90
N LEU A 121 3.00 1.91 3.37
CA LEU A 121 3.74 1.60 4.60
C LEU A 121 2.85 1.66 5.85
N ARG A 122 2.06 2.72 6.03
CA ARG A 122 1.15 2.88 7.17
C ARG A 122 0.14 1.73 7.23
N LEU A 123 -0.43 1.38 6.08
CA LEU A 123 -1.44 0.34 5.98
C LEU A 123 -0.84 -1.06 6.19
N PHE A 124 0.37 -1.29 5.66
CA PHE A 124 1.12 -2.52 5.91
C PHE A 124 1.46 -2.70 7.40
N LEU A 125 1.92 -1.65 8.08
CA LEU A 125 2.22 -1.68 9.51
C LEU A 125 0.97 -1.95 10.36
N TYR A 126 -0.17 -1.34 10.01
CA TYR A 126 -1.44 -1.56 10.69
C TYR A 126 -1.91 -3.02 10.55
N LYS A 127 -1.79 -3.61 9.34
CA LYS A 127 -2.15 -5.01 9.08
C LYS A 127 -1.16 -6.01 9.66
N LYS A 128 0.13 -5.68 9.75
CA LYS A 128 1.16 -6.54 10.36
C LYS A 128 0.84 -6.84 11.83
N GLY A 129 0.38 -5.85 12.60
CA GLY A 129 -0.05 -6.07 13.98
C GLY A 129 -1.19 -7.09 14.10
N LEU A 130 -2.12 -7.07 13.14
CA LEU A 130 -3.28 -7.97 13.08
C LEU A 130 -2.90 -9.40 12.66
N LEU A 131 -1.92 -9.55 11.77
CA LEU A 131 -1.39 -10.85 11.35
C LEU A 131 -0.50 -11.50 12.43
N VAL A 132 0.32 -10.72 13.12
CA VAL A 132 1.18 -11.21 14.22
C VAL A 132 0.33 -11.65 15.41
N GLY A 133 -0.75 -10.93 15.73
CA GLY A 133 -1.70 -11.35 16.76
C GLY A 133 -2.41 -12.67 16.45
N TYR A 134 -2.63 -13.00 15.17
CA TYR A 134 -3.21 -14.28 14.76
C TYR A 134 -2.19 -15.42 14.80
N LEU A 135 -0.96 -15.19 14.33
CA LEU A 135 0.10 -16.20 14.32
C LEU A 135 0.58 -16.59 15.73
N LEU A 136 0.53 -15.67 16.69
CA LEU A 136 0.91 -15.94 18.09
C LEU A 136 -0.21 -16.59 18.91
N HIS A 137 -1.44 -16.67 18.39
CA HIS A 137 -2.58 -17.29 19.07
C HIS A 137 -2.81 -18.76 18.63
N ASP A 138 -1.98 -19.27 17.72
CA ASP A 138 -1.95 -20.67 17.24
C ASP A 138 -0.72 -21.45 17.78
N VAL A 139 0.00 -20.92 18.79
CA VAL A 139 1.03 -21.63 19.56
C VAL A 139 0.57 -21.84 21.00
#